data_AF-A0A258G8M9-F1
#
_entry.id   AF-A0A258G8M9-F1
#
_cell.length_a   1.000
_cell.length_b   1.000
_cell.length_c   1.000
_cell.angle_alpha   90.00
_cell.angle_beta   90.00
_cell.angle_gamma   90.00
#
_symmetry.space_group_name_H-M   'P 1'
#
loop_
_entity.id
_entity.type
_entity.pdbx_description
1 polymer ?
#
loop_
_entity_poly.entity_id
_entity_poly.type
_entity_poly.pdbx_seq_one_letter_code
_entity_poly.pdbx_strand_id
1 'polypeptide(L)'
;MKKIVLAATAAASLIALSACGRSPEGAAIENTGEMMADNMEMKADSMDAMADNTSNAMASDMMENSADAMDAGAANVREAADDAADKADDMAANKR
;
A
#
# COMPACT_ATOMS: atom_id res chain seq x y z
N MET A 1 -42.38 -2.40 3.96
CA MET A 1 -41.35 -3.04 3.10
C MET A 1 -41.01 -2.12 1.93
N LYS A 2 -40.02 -1.23 2.07
CA LYS A 2 -39.50 -0.37 0.97
C LYS A 2 -38.33 0.55 1.38
N LYS A 3 -37.35 0.11 2.19
CA LYS A 3 -36.19 0.98 2.53
C LYS A 3 -34.83 0.26 2.63
N ILE A 4 -34.71 -1.00 2.21
CA ILE A 4 -33.43 -1.73 2.14
C ILE A 4 -32.79 -1.50 0.75
N VAL A 5 -32.60 -0.24 0.37
CA VAL A 5 -31.95 0.12 -0.92
C VAL A 5 -30.69 0.97 -0.69
N LEU A 6 -30.49 1.52 0.52
CA LEU A 6 -29.33 2.37 0.84
C LEU A 6 -28.07 1.60 1.31
N ALA A 7 -28.19 0.30 1.62
CA ALA A 7 -27.05 -0.49 2.08
C ALA A 7 -26.22 -1.12 0.94
N ALA A 8 -26.71 -1.07 -0.31
CA ALA A 8 -26.03 -1.66 -1.46
C ALA A 8 -25.05 -0.72 -2.17
N THR A 9 -25.04 0.58 -1.82
CA THR A 9 -24.23 1.59 -2.53
C THR A 9 -22.96 2.02 -1.79
N ALA A 10 -22.79 1.68 -0.50
CA ALA A 10 -21.63 2.12 0.28
C ALA A 10 -20.39 1.21 0.12
N ALA A 11 -20.57 -0.04 -0.32
CA ALA A 11 -19.45 -0.96 -0.56
C ALA A 11 -18.92 -0.90 -2.01
N ALA A 12 -19.70 -0.34 -2.94
CA ALA A 12 -19.30 -0.19 -4.32
C ALA A 12 -18.51 1.11 -4.58
N SER A 13 -18.63 2.14 -3.73
CA SER A 13 -17.99 3.44 -3.96
C SER A 13 -16.56 3.56 -3.43
N LEU A 14 -16.11 2.66 -2.55
CA LEU A 14 -14.74 2.67 -2.04
C LEU A 14 -13.74 1.94 -2.95
N ILE A 15 -14.23 1.07 -3.83
CA ILE A 15 -13.43 0.49 -4.94
C ILE A 15 -13.60 1.34 -6.22
N ALA A 16 -14.66 2.16 -6.32
CA ALA A 16 -14.93 2.96 -7.51
C ALA A 16 -13.96 4.13 -7.74
N LEU A 17 -13.03 4.44 -6.84
CA LEU A 17 -12.03 5.49 -7.09
C LEU A 17 -10.63 4.97 -7.44
N SER A 18 -10.22 3.77 -7.00
CA SER A 18 -8.98 3.13 -7.48
C SER A 18 -9.21 2.26 -8.73
N ALA A 19 -10.44 1.82 -8.99
CA ALA A 19 -10.80 1.08 -10.21
C ALA A 19 -11.26 1.97 -11.39
N CYS A 20 -11.14 3.30 -11.28
CA CYS A 20 -11.50 4.22 -12.37
C CYS A 20 -10.42 4.26 -13.47
N GLY A 21 -10.11 3.11 -14.08
CA GLY A 21 -9.23 3.02 -15.25
C GLY A 21 -8.29 1.81 -15.29
N ARG A 22 -7.98 1.21 -14.14
CA ARG A 22 -7.02 0.11 -14.03
C ARG A 22 -7.51 -1.18 -14.70
N SER A 23 -6.62 -1.83 -15.42
CA SER A 23 -6.81 -3.19 -15.96
C SER A 23 -6.81 -4.21 -14.83
N PRO A 24 -7.41 -5.41 -15.01
CA PRO A 24 -7.34 -6.48 -14.02
C PRO A 24 -5.91 -6.83 -13.62
N GLU A 25 -4.99 -6.78 -14.58
CA GLU A 25 -3.57 -7.00 -14.37
C GLU A 25 -2.91 -5.85 -13.57
N GLY A 26 -3.20 -4.59 -13.91
CA GLY A 26 -2.70 -3.42 -13.17
C GLY A 26 -3.17 -3.40 -11.72
N ALA A 27 -4.46 -3.68 -11.48
CA ALA A 27 -5.03 -3.77 -10.14
C ALA A 27 -4.40 -4.89 -9.29
N ALA A 28 -4.04 -6.02 -9.89
CA ALA A 28 -3.38 -7.11 -9.19
C ALA A 28 -1.93 -6.77 -8.78
N ILE A 29 -1.22 -6.01 -9.63
CA ILE A 29 0.15 -5.55 -9.37
C ILE A 29 0.16 -4.53 -8.24
N GLU A 30 -0.70 -3.52 -8.31
CA GLU A 30 -0.86 -2.50 -7.27
C GLU A 30 -1.17 -3.15 -5.91
N ASN A 31 -2.18 -4.02 -5.85
CA ASN A 31 -2.57 -4.65 -4.60
C ASN A 31 -1.46 -5.51 -3.98
N THR A 32 -0.66 -6.17 -4.82
CA THR A 32 0.50 -6.94 -4.35
C THR A 32 1.59 -6.03 -3.80
N GLY A 33 1.84 -4.91 -4.49
CA GLY A 33 2.79 -3.88 -4.05
C GLY A 33 2.39 -3.23 -2.73
N GLU A 34 1.13 -2.83 -2.60
CA GLU A 34 0.57 -2.30 -1.35
C GLU A 34 0.75 -3.30 -0.20
N MET A 35 0.38 -4.58 -0.40
CA MET A 35 0.53 -5.59 0.65
C MET A 35 1.99 -5.81 1.08
N MET A 36 2.95 -5.70 0.14
CA MET A 36 4.37 -5.78 0.47
C MET A 36 4.86 -4.56 1.24
N ALA A 37 4.45 -3.36 0.80
CA ALA A 37 4.79 -2.12 1.47
C ALA A 37 4.20 -2.04 2.89
N ASP A 38 2.93 -2.42 3.04
CA ASP A 38 2.26 -2.48 4.34
C ASP A 38 2.96 -3.47 5.28
N ASN A 39 3.50 -4.59 4.76
CA ASN A 39 4.29 -5.50 5.59
C ASN A 39 5.61 -4.89 6.06
N MET A 40 6.22 -4.04 5.24
CA MET A 40 7.45 -3.32 5.60
C MET A 40 7.17 -2.24 6.63
N GLU A 41 6.14 -1.42 6.43
CA GLU A 41 5.70 -0.40 7.40
C GLU A 41 5.30 -1.02 8.73
N MET A 42 4.55 -2.12 8.74
CA MET A 42 4.22 -2.83 10.00
C MET A 42 5.47 -3.28 10.77
N LYS A 43 6.56 -3.60 10.07
CA LYS A 43 7.83 -3.96 10.71
C LYS A 43 8.59 -2.73 11.18
N ALA A 44 8.55 -1.64 10.41
CA ALA A 44 9.09 -0.35 10.79
C ALA A 44 8.40 0.17 12.06
N ASP A 45 7.06 0.23 12.08
CA ASP A 45 6.25 0.62 13.24
C ASP A 45 6.57 -0.20 14.49
N SER A 46 6.74 -1.52 14.32
CA SER A 46 7.12 -2.42 15.42
C SER A 46 8.52 -2.11 15.95
N MET A 47 9.45 -1.78 15.05
CA MET A 47 10.82 -1.40 15.40
C MET A 47 10.88 -0.03 16.08
N ASP A 48 10.07 0.92 15.62
CA ASP A 48 9.94 2.25 16.18
C ASP A 48 9.33 2.19 17.58
N ALA A 49 8.30 1.36 17.79
CA ALA A 49 7.75 1.09 19.11
C ALA A 49 8.76 0.41 20.06
N MET A 50 9.70 -0.39 19.54
CA MET A 50 10.81 -0.93 20.33
C MET A 50 11.86 0.13 20.66
N ALA A 51 12.11 1.05 19.73
CA ALA A 51 13.00 2.20 19.92
C ALA A 51 12.46 3.09 21.06
N ASP A 52 11.18 3.48 20.99
CA ASP A 52 10.51 4.29 22.02
C ASP A 52 10.53 3.66 23.42
N ASN A 53 10.50 2.33 23.49
CA ASN A 53 10.49 1.60 24.77
C ASN A 53 11.91 1.27 25.29
N THR A 54 12.96 1.55 24.52
CA THR A 54 14.33 1.32 24.97
C THR A 54 14.84 2.47 25.83
N SER A 55 15.58 2.15 26.89
CA SER A 55 16.26 3.16 27.73
C SER A 55 17.65 3.51 27.20
N ASN A 56 18.08 2.90 26.10
CA ASN A 56 19.39 3.10 25.50
C ASN A 56 19.29 3.96 24.24
N ALA A 57 19.69 5.23 24.35
CA ALA A 57 19.63 6.20 23.25
C ALA A 57 20.35 5.73 21.97
N MET A 58 21.54 5.12 22.09
CA MET A 58 22.27 4.62 20.91
C MET A 58 21.55 3.46 20.23
N ALA A 59 20.83 2.64 21.00
CA ALA A 59 20.02 1.57 20.45
C ALA A 59 18.73 2.11 19.81
N SER A 60 18.10 3.13 20.41
CA SER A 60 16.95 3.84 19.84
C SER A 60 17.31 4.41 18.47
N ASP A 61 18.38 5.20 18.39
CA ASP A 61 18.83 5.83 17.16
C ASP A 61 19.11 4.81 16.04
N MET A 62 19.69 3.65 16.39
CA MET A 62 19.92 2.58 15.40
C MET A 62 18.64 1.90 14.93
N MET A 63 17.65 1.74 15.82
CA MET A 63 16.35 1.15 15.50
C MET A 63 15.53 2.10 14.65
N GLU A 64 15.45 3.38 15.03
CA GLU A 64 14.79 4.46 14.26
C GLU A 64 15.39 4.56 12.85
N ASN A 65 16.73 4.62 12.72
CA ASN A 65 17.37 4.65 11.39
C ASN A 65 17.06 3.40 10.53
N SER A 66 16.88 2.24 11.17
CA SER A 66 16.52 1.03 10.45
C SER A 66 15.03 1.01 10.09
N ALA A 67 14.16 1.57 10.93
CA ALA A 67 12.74 1.76 10.63
C ALA A 67 12.56 2.74 9.45
N ASP A 68 13.25 3.88 9.49
CA ASP A 68 13.28 4.86 8.39
C ASP A 68 13.72 4.22 7.06
N ALA A 69 14.73 3.35 7.11
CA ALA A 69 15.20 2.62 5.93
C ALA A 69 14.14 1.62 5.40
N MET A 70 13.36 1.02 6.29
CA MET A 70 12.25 0.13 5.91
C MET A 70 11.10 0.91 5.30
N ASP A 71 10.74 2.07 5.85
CA ASP A 71 9.70 2.95 5.29
C ASP A 71 10.10 3.52 3.93
N ALA A 72 11.37 3.93 3.78
CA ALA A 72 11.91 4.30 2.47
C ALA A 72 11.84 3.12 1.47
N GLY A 73 12.11 1.89 1.94
CA GLY A 73 11.93 0.67 1.15
C GLY A 73 10.48 0.45 0.74
N ALA A 74 9.53 0.63 1.67
CA ALA A 74 8.10 0.49 1.43
C ALA A 74 7.59 1.50 0.39
N ALA A 75 8.01 2.76 0.50
CA ALA A 75 7.70 3.81 -0.47
C ALA A 75 8.21 3.46 -1.88
N ASN A 76 9.44 2.96 -1.99
CA ASN A 76 9.99 2.49 -3.28
C ASN A 76 9.20 1.31 -3.86
N VAL A 77 8.71 0.39 -3.01
CA VAL A 77 7.87 -0.73 -3.45
C VAL A 77 6.52 -0.25 -3.97
N ARG A 78 5.87 0.72 -3.28
CA ARG A 78 4.62 1.32 -3.75
C ARG A 78 4.82 2.01 -5.10
N GLU A 79 5.84 2.85 -5.21
CA GLU A 79 6.16 3.56 -6.47
C GLU A 79 6.45 2.58 -7.61
N ALA A 80 7.25 1.55 -7.37
CA ALA A 80 7.56 0.54 -8.39
C ALA A 80 6.31 -0.28 -8.80
N ALA A 81 5.39 -0.54 -7.87
CA ALA A 81 4.15 -1.22 -8.15
C ALA A 81 3.19 -0.35 -8.96
N ASP A 82 3.08 0.94 -8.64
CA ASP A 82 2.30 1.90 -9.42
C ASP A 82 2.84 2.01 -10.85
N ASP A 83 4.16 2.19 -11.01
CA ASP A 83 4.83 2.23 -12.31
C ASP A 83 4.60 0.96 -13.15
N ALA A 84 4.55 -0.20 -12.49
CA ALA A 84 4.31 -1.48 -13.14
C ALA A 84 2.83 -1.68 -13.49
N ALA A 85 1.91 -1.22 -12.64
CA ALA A 85 0.49 -1.25 -12.88
C ALA A 85 0.11 -0.32 -14.05
N ASP A 86 0.68 0.87 -14.12
CA ASP A 86 0.46 1.82 -15.22
C ASP A 86 0.94 1.24 -16.57
N LYS A 87 2.10 0.57 -16.58
CA LYS A 87 2.58 -0.15 -17.78
C LYS A 87 1.65 -1.29 -18.18
N ALA A 88 1.10 -2.02 -17.21
CA ALA A 88 0.13 -3.09 -17.48
C ALA A 88 -1.16 -2.53 -18.10
N ASP A 89 -1.62 -1.38 -17.61
CA ASP A 89 -2.78 -0.67 -18.15
C ASP A 89 -2.54 -0.16 -19.57
N ASP A 90 -1.39 0.45 -19.84
CA ASP A 90 -1.00 0.89 -21.18
C ASP A 90 -0.98 -0.28 -22.18
N MET A 91 -0.46 -1.43 -21.75
CA MET A 91 -0.47 -2.65 -22.56
C MET A 91 -1.89 -3.18 -22.80
N ALA A 92 -2.76 -3.13 -21.78
CA ALA A 92 -4.15 -3.55 -21.89
C ALA A 92 -4.96 -2.61 -22.81
N ALA A 93 -4.67 -1.31 -22.78
CA ALA A 93 -5.30 -0.30 -23.62
C ALA A 93 -4.88 -0.44 -25.10
N ASN A 94 -3.60 -0.71 -25.38
CA ASN A 94 -3.10 -0.91 -26.75
C ASN A 94 -3.56 -2.24 -27.39
N LYS A 95 -4.16 -3.13 -26.60
CA LYS A 95 -4.71 -4.42 -27.06
C LYS A 95 -6.22 -4.34 -27.40
N ARG A 96 -6.88 -3.21 -27.14
CA ARG A 96 -8.30 -2.95 -27.45
C ARG A 96 -8.44 -2.19 -28.75
#